data_AF-A0A4Y2HKT4-F1
#
_entry.id   AF-A0A4Y2HKT4-F1
#
_cell.length_a   1.000
_cell.length_b   1.000
_cell.length_c   1.000
_cell.angle_alpha   90.00
_cell.angle_beta   90.00
_cell.angle_gamma   90.00
#
_symmetry.space_group_name_H-M   'P 1'
#
loop_
_entity.id
_entity.type
_entity.pdbx_description
1 polymer ?
#
loop_
_entity_poly.entity_id
_entity_poly.type
_entity_poly.pdbx_seq_one_letter_code
_entity_poly.pdbx_strand_id
1 'polypeptide(L)'
;MLKQIRLQAGKPEKVVKILDTSDISTLLFVAQKGTVVYRNLHLQEEAIFHWDLCSDLQKKKGTCLKARKATFSVTDASYLNVSRHYCLCTTNRSLHFIHASSTAQWETFRLTELPTVPTCLENNFLPTNKAKTCELFIGDHQGNVYILTFFFPRTLLFARTYSIGTQIIKFKVS
;
A
#
# COMPACT_ATOMS: atom_id res chain seq x y z
N MET A 1 25.58 1.82 -3.23
CA MET A 1 25.43 2.93 -4.20
C MET A 1 23.98 2.92 -4.71
N LEU A 2 23.08 3.70 -4.10
CA LEU A 2 21.67 3.76 -4.51
C LEU A 2 21.58 4.50 -5.84
N LYS A 3 21.39 3.76 -6.94
CA LYS A 3 21.05 4.35 -8.24
C LYS A 3 19.74 5.11 -8.07
N GLN A 4 19.78 6.42 -8.27
CA GLN A 4 18.61 7.27 -8.37
C GLN A 4 17.74 6.70 -9.50
N ILE A 5 16.61 6.07 -9.13
CA ILE A 5 15.69 5.51 -10.11
C ILE A 5 14.98 6.70 -10.75
N ARG A 6 15.37 7.02 -11.99
CA ARG A 6 14.61 7.92 -12.83
C ARG A 6 13.32 7.21 -13.19
N LEU A 7 12.24 7.54 -12.46
CA LEU A 7 10.87 7.29 -12.88
C LEU A 7 10.71 7.99 -14.24
N GLN A 8 10.79 7.24 -15.35
CA GLN A 8 10.58 7.85 -16.66
C GLN A 8 9.11 8.29 -16.74
N ALA A 9 8.90 9.52 -17.23
CA ALA A 9 7.64 10.27 -17.25
C ALA A 9 7.19 10.89 -15.90
N GLY A 10 8.04 11.72 -15.27
CA GLY A 10 7.59 12.61 -14.20
C GLY A 10 8.71 13.43 -13.55
N LYS A 11 8.34 14.43 -12.74
CA LYS A 11 9.29 15.08 -11.83
C LYS A 11 9.87 14.02 -10.89
N PRO A 12 11.18 14.06 -10.58
CA PRO A 12 11.79 13.08 -9.69
C PRO A 12 11.08 13.06 -8.34
N GLU A 13 10.82 11.85 -7.86
CA GLU A 13 10.14 11.60 -6.61
C GLU A 13 11.01 10.75 -5.69
N LYS A 14 10.93 11.01 -4.38
CA LYS A 14 11.64 10.22 -3.38
C LYS A 14 11.02 8.83 -3.29
N VAL A 15 11.85 7.79 -3.50
CA VAL A 15 11.47 6.41 -3.21
C VAL A 15 11.42 6.23 -1.69
N VAL A 16 10.28 5.76 -1.20
CA VAL A 16 10.02 5.46 0.22
C VAL A 16 10.45 4.03 0.52
N LYS A 17 10.10 3.07 -0.35
CA LYS A 17 10.36 1.65 -0.14
C LYS A 17 10.60 0.93 -1.47
N ILE A 18 11.44 -0.09 -1.43
CA ILE A 18 11.58 -1.08 -2.49
C ILE A 18 11.06 -2.39 -1.93
N LEU A 19 10.06 -2.97 -2.58
CA LEU A 19 9.47 -4.24 -2.16
C LEU A 19 9.90 -5.33 -3.12
N ASP A 20 10.37 -6.44 -2.56
CA ASP A 20 10.57 -7.68 -3.31
C ASP A 20 9.25 -8.45 -3.34
N THR A 21 8.84 -8.87 -4.52
CA THR A 21 7.64 -9.69 -4.69
C THR A 21 8.03 -11.16 -4.74
N SER A 22 7.08 -12.05 -4.49
CA SER A 22 7.33 -13.49 -4.66
C SER A 22 7.57 -13.93 -6.09
N ASP A 23 7.24 -13.07 -7.06
CA ASP A 23 7.37 -13.38 -8.47
C ASP A 23 8.82 -13.17 -8.91
N ILE A 24 9.31 -14.07 -9.77
CA ILE A 24 10.72 -14.13 -10.14
C ILE A 24 11.22 -12.76 -10.62
N SER A 25 12.20 -12.23 -9.89
CA SER A 25 12.94 -11.01 -10.21
C SER A 25 12.06 -9.77 -10.37
N THR A 26 10.95 -9.68 -9.63
CA THR A 26 10.00 -8.57 -9.72
C THR A 26 10.09 -7.66 -8.48
N LEU A 27 10.28 -6.36 -8.73
CA LEU A 27 10.40 -5.33 -7.71
C LEU A 27 9.29 -4.28 -7.83
N LEU A 28 8.81 -3.79 -6.70
CA LEU A 28 7.96 -2.59 -6.63
C LEU A 28 8.75 -1.44 -6.01
N PHE A 29 8.87 -0.33 -6.74
CA PHE A 29 9.42 0.92 -6.22
C PHE A 29 8.28 1.83 -5.80
N VAL A 30 8.12 2.02 -4.49
CA VAL A 30 7.07 2.84 -3.92
C VAL A 30 7.60 4.23 -3.64
N ALA A 31 6.96 5.23 -4.23
CA ALA A 31 7.37 6.62 -4.16
C ALA A 31 6.42 7.45 -3.29
N GLN A 32 6.92 8.60 -2.84
CA GLN A 32 6.30 9.38 -1.76
C GLN A 32 4.86 9.83 -2.01
N LYS A 33 4.46 10.21 -3.22
CA LYS A 33 3.10 10.70 -3.56
C LYS A 33 2.22 9.61 -4.16
N GLY A 34 2.55 8.34 -3.93
CA GLY A 34 1.74 7.21 -4.36
C GLY A 34 2.04 6.71 -5.77
N THR A 35 3.15 7.15 -6.40
CA THR A 35 3.65 6.49 -7.61
C THR A 35 4.25 5.14 -7.23
N VAL A 36 3.87 4.09 -7.93
CA VAL A 36 4.44 2.74 -7.77
C VAL A 36 4.93 2.27 -9.13
N VAL A 37 6.22 1.92 -9.21
CA VAL A 37 6.79 1.31 -10.41
C VAL A 37 6.95 -0.18 -10.18
N TYR A 38 6.24 -0.95 -10.98
CA TYR A 38 6.42 -2.38 -11.12
C TYR A 38 7.51 -2.63 -12.15
N ARG A 39 8.54 -3.40 -11.78
CA ARG A 39 9.60 -3.78 -12.70
C ARG A 39 9.90 -5.27 -12.60
N ASN A 40 9.74 -5.98 -13.71
CA ASN A 40 10.21 -7.34 -13.85
C ASN A 40 11.60 -7.31 -14.50
N LEU A 41 12.64 -7.68 -13.74
CA LEU A 41 14.03 -7.61 -14.20
C LEU A 41 14.36 -8.71 -15.22
N HIS A 42 13.64 -9.84 -15.20
CA HIS A 42 13.87 -10.94 -16.11
C HIS A 42 13.30 -10.65 -17.51
N LEU A 43 12.06 -10.17 -17.55
CA LEU A 43 11.35 -9.82 -18.79
C LEU A 43 11.67 -8.40 -19.29
N GLN A 44 12.38 -7.60 -18.49
CA GLN A 44 12.66 -6.18 -18.75
C GLN A 44 11.38 -5.33 -18.93
N GLU A 45 10.29 -5.75 -18.27
CA GLU A 45 9.01 -5.05 -18.31
C GLU A 45 8.92 -4.03 -17.17
N GLU A 46 8.31 -2.88 -17.48
CA GLU A 46 8.03 -1.82 -16.51
C GLU A 46 6.61 -1.31 -16.68
N ALA A 47 5.91 -1.14 -15.56
CA ALA A 47 4.61 -0.50 -15.49
C ALA A 47 4.57 0.53 -14.35
N ILE A 48 3.94 1.66 -14.61
CA ILE A 48 3.85 2.77 -13.66
C ILE A 48 2.38 2.95 -13.26
N PHE A 49 2.14 2.95 -11.95
CA PHE A 49 0.83 3.14 -11.36
C PHE A 49 0.84 4.39 -10.47
N HIS A 50 -0.25 5.14 -10.48
CA HIS A 50 -0.43 6.31 -9.62
C HIS A 50 -1.66 6.13 -8.72
N TRP A 51 -1.43 6.10 -7.41
CA TRP A 51 -2.50 5.93 -6.44
C TRP A 51 -2.98 7.27 -5.91
N ASP A 52 -4.30 7.43 -5.93
CA ASP A 52 -4.95 8.56 -5.29
C ASP A 52 -5.01 8.34 -3.77
N LEU A 53 -4.10 9.02 -3.08
CA LEU A 53 -3.99 8.97 -1.62
C LEU A 53 -5.11 9.77 -0.93
N CYS A 54 -5.93 10.55 -1.61
CA CYS A 54 -7.01 11.31 -0.99
C CYS A 54 -8.24 10.46 -0.64
N SER A 55 -8.87 10.75 0.51
CA SER A 55 -10.18 10.17 0.85
C SER A 55 -11.34 10.84 0.11
N ASP A 56 -12.45 10.12 -0.09
CA ASP A 56 -13.64 10.66 -0.76
C ASP A 56 -14.27 11.85 -0.03
N LEU A 57 -14.23 11.85 1.31
CA LEU A 57 -14.66 12.99 2.13
C LEU A 57 -13.82 14.24 1.83
N GLN A 58 -12.50 14.08 1.64
CA GLN A 58 -11.61 15.19 1.32
C GLN A 58 -11.75 15.67 -0.12
N LYS A 59 -12.13 14.78 -1.05
CA LYS A 59 -12.52 15.16 -2.41
C LYS A 59 -13.83 15.94 -2.41
N LYS A 60 -14.87 15.42 -1.73
CA LYS A 60 -16.19 16.06 -1.61
C LYS A 60 -16.14 17.44 -0.94
N LYS A 61 -15.32 17.60 0.10
CA LYS A 61 -15.10 18.91 0.75
C LYS A 61 -14.24 19.87 -0.07
N GLY A 62 -13.79 19.48 -1.26
CA GLY A 62 -12.90 20.28 -2.11
C GLY A 62 -11.52 20.52 -1.49
N THR A 63 -11.20 19.87 -0.37
CA THR A 63 -9.92 20.04 0.34
C THR A 63 -8.77 19.44 -0.44
N CYS A 64 -9.00 18.34 -1.19
CA CYS A 64 -7.97 17.79 -2.09
C CYS A 64 -7.77 18.61 -3.37
N LEU A 65 -8.82 19.31 -3.86
CA LEU A 65 -8.75 20.12 -5.09
C LEU A 65 -8.17 21.52 -4.84
N LYS A 66 -8.51 22.16 -3.72
CA LYS A 66 -7.93 23.45 -3.32
C LYS A 66 -6.48 23.31 -2.85
N ALA A 67 -6.12 22.15 -2.32
CA ALA A 67 -4.77 21.85 -1.87
C ALA A 67 -3.94 21.16 -2.97
N ARG A 68 -3.59 21.91 -4.03
CA ARG A 68 -2.37 21.64 -4.83
C ARG A 68 -1.07 21.57 -3.98
N LYS A 69 -1.16 21.62 -2.64
CA LYS A 69 -0.07 21.74 -1.66
C LYS A 69 -0.17 20.85 -0.41
N ALA A 70 -1.30 20.22 -0.09
CA ALA A 70 -1.37 19.23 1.00
C ALA A 70 -1.27 17.83 0.41
N THR A 71 -0.09 17.52 -0.14
CA THR A 71 0.27 16.22 -0.70
C THR A 71 0.36 15.20 0.43
N PHE A 72 -0.70 14.42 0.64
CA PHE A 72 -0.58 13.18 1.40
C PHE A 72 0.56 12.37 0.81
N SER A 73 1.33 11.76 1.69
CA SER A 73 2.54 11.04 1.31
C SER A 73 2.48 9.64 1.89
N VAL A 74 2.97 8.67 1.12
CA VAL A 74 3.31 7.35 1.62
C VAL A 74 4.43 7.50 2.65
N THR A 75 4.23 6.90 3.82
CA THR A 75 5.20 6.91 4.92
C THR A 75 6.00 5.61 4.96
N ASP A 76 5.37 4.47 4.66
CA ASP A 76 6.01 3.17 4.45
C ASP A 76 5.13 2.26 3.58
N ALA A 77 5.68 1.13 3.15
CA ALA A 77 4.98 0.10 2.41
C ALA A 77 5.47 -1.30 2.77
N SER A 78 4.61 -2.31 2.57
CA SER A 78 4.92 -3.71 2.84
C SER A 78 4.23 -4.65 1.86
N TYR A 79 4.93 -5.67 1.36
CA TYR A 79 4.37 -6.66 0.46
C TYR A 79 3.78 -7.85 1.24
N LEU A 80 2.55 -8.23 0.90
CA LEU A 80 1.75 -9.28 1.51
C LEU A 80 1.73 -10.48 0.56
N ASN A 81 2.75 -11.33 0.69
CA ASN A 81 3.09 -12.33 -0.32
C ASN A 81 1.97 -13.36 -0.55
N VAL A 82 1.37 -13.92 0.51
CA VAL A 82 0.28 -14.92 0.37
C VAL A 82 -0.94 -14.41 -0.40
N SER A 83 -1.23 -13.11 -0.35
CA SER A 83 -2.37 -12.52 -1.05
C SER A 83 -2.00 -11.80 -2.33
N ARG A 84 -0.71 -11.68 -2.68
CA ARG A 84 -0.20 -10.84 -3.77
C ARG A 84 -0.69 -9.39 -3.67
N HIS A 85 -0.74 -8.87 -2.46
CA HIS A 85 -1.05 -7.46 -2.22
C HIS A 85 0.19 -6.72 -1.77
N TYR A 86 0.18 -5.40 -1.87
CA TYR A 86 0.99 -4.54 -1.03
C TYR A 86 0.11 -3.59 -0.26
N CYS A 87 0.60 -3.20 0.90
CA CYS A 87 -0.01 -2.21 1.76
C CYS A 87 0.83 -0.94 1.71
N LEU A 88 0.19 0.20 1.48
CA LEU A 88 0.79 1.53 1.66
C LEU A 88 0.20 2.15 2.92
N CYS A 89 1.03 2.73 3.79
CA CYS A 89 0.55 3.61 4.85
C CYS A 89 0.85 5.07 4.51
N THR A 90 0.00 6.00 4.94
CA THR A 90 0.10 7.38 4.49
C THR A 90 -0.06 8.40 5.62
N THR A 91 0.39 9.63 5.36
CA THR A 91 0.26 10.78 6.27
C THR A 91 -1.18 11.20 6.56
N ASN A 92 -2.17 10.68 5.84
CA ASN A 92 -3.58 10.99 6.10
C ASN A 92 -4.26 10.01 7.07
N ARG A 93 -3.48 9.15 7.73
CA ARG A 93 -3.98 8.13 8.67
C ARG A 93 -4.79 7.04 7.97
N SER A 94 -4.29 6.58 6.82
CA SER A 94 -4.87 5.47 6.06
C SER A 94 -3.87 4.34 5.79
N LEU A 95 -4.42 3.16 5.51
CA LEU A 95 -3.76 2.06 4.82
C LEU A 95 -4.47 1.75 3.51
N HIS A 96 -3.71 1.56 2.44
CA HIS A 96 -4.21 1.20 1.11
C HIS A 96 -3.74 -0.21 0.78
N PHE A 97 -4.66 -1.15 0.62
CA PHE A 97 -4.36 -2.52 0.22
C PHE A 97 -4.59 -2.66 -1.28
N ILE A 98 -3.54 -2.95 -2.02
CA ILE A 98 -3.56 -2.97 -3.48
C ILE A 98 -3.12 -4.34 -3.97
N HIS A 99 -3.92 -4.94 -4.85
CA HIS A 99 -3.54 -6.16 -5.51
C HIS A 99 -2.45 -5.88 -6.55
N ALA A 100 -1.33 -6.59 -6.44
CA ALA A 100 -0.22 -6.53 -7.38
C ALA A 100 -0.34 -7.66 -8.39
N SER A 101 -0.89 -7.35 -9.56
CA SER A 101 -0.70 -8.17 -10.76
C SER A 101 0.24 -7.45 -11.75
N SER A 102 0.94 -8.24 -12.56
CA SER A 102 1.84 -7.76 -13.61
C SER A 102 1.12 -6.94 -14.68
N THR A 103 -0.15 -7.25 -14.95
CA THR A 103 -0.93 -6.63 -16.03
C THR A 103 -1.85 -5.50 -15.55
N ALA A 104 -2.24 -5.52 -14.28
CA ALA A 104 -3.13 -4.52 -13.69
C ALA A 104 -2.99 -4.49 -12.18
N GLN A 105 -3.08 -3.31 -11.60
CA GLN A 105 -3.16 -3.14 -10.15
C GLN A 105 -4.47 -2.44 -9.80
N TRP A 106 -5.05 -2.81 -8.67
CA TRP A 106 -6.26 -2.17 -8.16
C TRP A 106 -6.27 -2.18 -6.64
N GLU A 107 -6.75 -1.10 -6.07
CA GLU A 107 -6.97 -1.01 -4.63
C GLU A 107 -8.17 -1.89 -4.25
N THR A 108 -7.96 -2.84 -3.34
CA THR A 108 -8.99 -3.75 -2.83
C THR A 108 -9.75 -3.13 -1.67
N PHE A 109 -9.01 -2.71 -0.65
CA PHE A 109 -9.55 -2.11 0.57
C PHE A 109 -8.72 -0.89 0.97
N ARG A 110 -9.37 0.06 1.63
CA ARG A 110 -8.74 1.19 2.28
C ARG A 110 -9.19 1.29 3.72
N LEU A 111 -8.26 1.12 4.65
CA LEU A 111 -8.50 1.44 6.05
C LEU A 111 -8.26 2.93 6.25
N THR A 112 -9.19 3.64 6.86
CA THR A 112 -9.14 5.10 7.07
C THR A 112 -9.37 5.45 8.53
N GLU A 113 -9.04 6.69 8.89
CA GLU A 113 -9.29 7.24 10.22
C GLU A 113 -8.51 6.50 11.32
N LEU A 114 -7.28 6.04 11.02
CA LEU A 114 -6.35 5.60 12.06
C LEU A 114 -6.18 6.72 13.10
N PRO A 115 -5.96 6.40 14.39
CA PRO A 115 -5.87 7.41 15.44
C PRO A 115 -4.77 8.44 15.15
N THR A 116 -3.64 7.94 14.66
CA THR A 116 -2.38 8.66 14.42
C THR A 116 -1.83 8.33 13.03
N VAL A 117 -0.80 9.08 12.60
CA VAL A 117 -0.11 8.80 11.33
C VAL A 117 0.75 7.53 11.46
N PRO A 118 0.48 6.48 10.67
CA PRO A 118 1.34 5.30 10.58
C PRO A 118 2.67 5.67 9.91
N THR A 119 3.77 5.12 10.40
CA THR A 119 5.13 5.45 9.94
C THR A 119 5.95 4.25 9.51
N CYS A 120 5.59 3.04 9.94
CA CYS A 120 6.25 1.82 9.51
C CYS A 120 5.28 0.64 9.46
N LEU A 121 5.56 -0.30 8.56
CA LEU A 121 4.79 -1.53 8.36
C LEU A 121 5.70 -2.75 8.34
N GLU A 122 5.36 -3.76 9.12
CA GLU A 122 5.99 -5.09 9.09
C GLU A 122 4.93 -6.18 9.09
N ASN A 123 5.21 -7.35 8.52
CA ASN A 123 4.18 -8.38 8.36
C ASN A 123 4.75 -9.80 8.37
N ASN A 124 3.88 -10.78 8.60
CA ASN A 124 4.22 -12.22 8.54
C ASN A 124 3.47 -12.97 7.41
N PHE A 125 3.07 -12.29 6.34
CA PHE A 125 2.35 -12.84 5.18
C PHE A 125 3.25 -13.69 4.26
N LEU A 126 4.02 -14.60 4.84
CA LEU A 126 4.91 -15.48 4.09
C LEU A 126 4.19 -16.78 3.72
N PRO A 127 4.43 -17.34 2.51
CA PRO A 127 3.92 -18.66 2.13
C PRO A 127 4.33 -19.77 3.12
N THR A 128 5.49 -19.61 3.75
CA THR A 128 6.06 -20.53 4.74
C THR A 128 5.47 -20.39 6.14
N ASN A 129 4.71 -19.32 6.42
CA ASN A 129 4.06 -19.14 7.71
C ASN A 129 3.08 -20.31 7.94
N LYS A 130 3.09 -20.94 9.11
CA LYS A 130 2.18 -22.04 9.48
C LYS A 130 1.08 -21.64 10.46
N ALA A 131 1.06 -20.38 10.91
CA ALA A 131 0.07 -19.87 11.86
C ALA A 131 -1.36 -19.89 11.30
N LYS A 132 -2.36 -19.87 12.18
CA LYS A 132 -3.78 -19.76 11.79
C LYS A 132 -4.23 -18.33 11.49
N THR A 133 -3.30 -17.39 11.43
CA THR A 133 -3.53 -15.97 11.13
C THR A 133 -2.36 -15.41 10.35
N CYS A 134 -2.60 -14.31 9.64
CA CYS A 134 -1.55 -13.40 9.17
C CYS A 134 -1.71 -12.07 9.91
N GLU A 135 -0.63 -11.35 10.12
CA GLU A 135 -0.58 -10.13 10.93
C GLU A 135 0.18 -9.04 10.17
N LEU A 136 -0.36 -7.83 10.23
CA LEU A 136 0.27 -6.60 9.79
C LEU A 136 0.49 -5.71 11.02
N PHE A 137 1.75 -5.50 11.36
CA PHE A 137 2.20 -4.61 12.43
C PHE A 137 2.33 -3.19 11.88
N ILE A 138 1.77 -2.23 12.60
CA ILE A 138 1.72 -0.83 12.21
C ILE A 138 2.30 -0.01 13.36
N GLY A 139 3.49 0.55 13.16
CA GLY A 139 4.03 1.56 14.07
C GLY A 139 3.58 2.95 13.66
N ASP A 140 3.33 3.83 14.63
CA ASP A 140 2.95 5.21 14.39
C ASP A 140 3.98 6.24 14.89
N HIS A 141 3.78 7.50 14.50
CA HIS A 141 4.67 8.60 14.89
C HIS A 141 4.67 8.95 16.39
N GLN A 142 3.74 8.39 17.17
CA GLN A 142 3.68 8.55 18.63
C GLN A 142 4.34 7.38 19.38
N GLY A 143 4.85 6.37 18.65
CA GLY A 143 5.46 5.18 19.22
C GLY A 143 4.47 4.08 19.58
N ASN A 144 3.19 4.19 19.21
CA ASN A 144 2.24 3.10 19.39
C ASN A 144 2.41 2.03 18.30
N VAL A 145 2.01 0.81 18.63
CA VAL A 145 1.96 -0.31 17.70
C VAL A 145 0.54 -0.87 17.65
N TYR A 146 -0.01 -0.96 16.44
CA TYR A 146 -1.28 -1.63 16.17
C TYR A 146 -1.03 -2.91 15.40
N ILE A 147 -1.86 -3.93 15.64
CA ILE A 147 -1.77 -5.22 14.94
C ILE A 147 -3.11 -5.47 14.25
N LEU A 148 -3.08 -5.56 12.91
CA LEU A 148 -4.22 -6.05 12.15
C LEU A 148 -4.07 -7.55 11.96
N THR A 149 -4.99 -8.31 12.54
CA THR A 149 -5.02 -9.77 12.45
C THR A 149 -5.99 -10.23 11.37
N PHE A 150 -5.50 -11.04 10.46
CA PHE A 150 -6.21 -11.57 9.31
C PHE A 150 -6.47 -13.06 9.54
N PHE A 151 -7.74 -13.41 9.74
CA PHE A 151 -8.17 -14.79 10.01
C PHE A 151 -8.36 -15.59 8.72
N PHE A 152 -8.18 -16.91 8.82
CA PHE A 152 -8.27 -17.81 7.67
C PHE A 152 -9.64 -17.83 6.98
N PRO A 153 -9.70 -18.23 5.69
CA PRO A 153 -8.59 -18.76 4.87
C PRO A 153 -7.74 -17.67 4.19
N ARG A 154 -6.41 -17.91 4.12
CA ARG A 154 -5.43 -16.90 3.69
C ARG A 154 -5.58 -16.43 2.24
N THR A 155 -6.03 -17.31 1.36
CA THR A 155 -6.29 -17.00 -0.05
C THR A 155 -7.52 -16.13 -0.26
N LEU A 156 -8.40 -16.04 0.75
CA LEU A 156 -9.62 -15.23 0.71
C LEU A 156 -9.51 -13.94 1.53
N LEU A 157 -8.33 -13.59 2.08
CA LEU A 157 -8.15 -12.39 2.90
C LEU A 157 -8.60 -11.10 2.22
N PHE A 158 -8.59 -11.11 0.88
CA PHE A 158 -8.98 -9.98 0.05
C PHE A 158 -10.02 -10.38 -1.01
N ALA A 159 -10.68 -11.54 -0.83
CA ALA A 159 -11.67 -12.02 -1.77
C ALA A 159 -12.85 -11.03 -1.85
N ARG A 160 -13.19 -10.62 -3.07
CA ARG A 160 -14.35 -9.78 -3.34
C ARG A 160 -15.55 -10.65 -3.67
N THR A 161 -16.57 -10.61 -2.82
CA THR A 161 -17.93 -10.99 -3.22
C THR A 161 -18.54 -9.80 -3.99
N TYR A 162 -18.31 -9.77 -5.31
CA TYR A 162 -19.07 -8.97 -6.29
C TYR A 162 -19.04 -7.43 -6.22
N SER A 163 -18.24 -6.80 -5.36
CA SER A 163 -18.18 -5.33 -5.31
C SER A 163 -17.22 -4.73 -6.37
N ILE A 164 -17.77 -3.90 -7.27
CA ILE A 164 -16.98 -3.03 -8.14
C ILE A 164 -16.47 -1.84 -7.31
N GLY A 165 -15.14 -1.64 -7.26
CA GLY A 165 -14.49 -0.49 -6.59
C GLY A 165 -13.83 -0.81 -5.24
N THR A 166 -13.10 0.18 -4.69
CA THR A 166 -12.41 0.09 -3.39
C THR A 166 -13.41 0.00 -2.23
N GLN A 167 -13.27 -0.98 -1.35
CA GLN A 167 -14.03 -1.00 -0.09
C GLN A 167 -13.34 -0.10 0.95
N ILE A 168 -14.06 0.87 1.51
CA ILE A 168 -13.54 1.77 2.54
C ILE A 168 -13.99 1.27 3.92
N ILE A 169 -13.03 1.04 4.80
CA ILE A 169 -13.23 0.60 6.18
C ILE A 169 -12.76 1.72 7.10
N LYS A 170 -13.59 2.09 8.08
CA LYS A 170 -13.21 3.06 9.11
C LYS A 170 -12.64 2.34 10.31
N PHE A 171 -11.48 2.79 10.78
CA PHE A 171 -10.94 2.31 12.04
C PHE A 171 -11.84 2.78 13.18
N LYS A 172 -12.28 1.85 14.02
CA LYS A 172 -13.00 2.13 15.26
C LYS A 172 -12.20 1.53 16.40
N VAL A 173 -11.82 2.37 17.36
CA VAL A 173 -11.35 1.91 18.66
C VAL A 173 -12.61 1.49 19.42
N SER A 174 -12.67 0.22 19.81
CA SER A 174 -13.67 -0.31 20.75
C SER A 174 -13.32 0.11 22.17
#